data_AF-A0A095Y7W5-F1
#
_entry.id   AF-A0A095Y7W5-F1
#
_cell.length_a   1.000
_cell.length_b   1.000
_cell.length_c   1.000
_cell.angle_alpha   90.00
_cell.angle_beta   90.00
_cell.angle_gamma   90.00
#
_symmetry.space_group_name_H-M   'P 1'
#
loop_
_entity.id
_entity.type
_entity.pdbx_description
1 polymer ?
#
loop_
_entity_poly.entity_id
_entity_poly.type
_entity_poly.pdbx_seq_one_letter_code
_entity_poly.pdbx_strand_id
1 'polypeptide(L)'
;MNIDLKNNYILSGCALTLLVLCALSLHRPAQFQREQAAREAVVKRRLLTIKTAEERYKSQNAVYTGSLDKLVEAKLIADSTKIIPFSDNKPFSLEATTIIGKSGKQIPLMECGAGYKDYLNGLDDDAIAEITEKANAMGRFPGLKIGDINEPNDNAPNWR
;
A
#
# COMPACT_ATOMS: atom_id res chain seq x y z
N MET A 1 -37.66 44.97 22.96
CA MET A 1 -36.55 44.44 22.14
C MET A 1 -36.91 43.01 21.77
N ASN A 2 -37.76 42.85 20.75
CA ASN A 2 -38.20 41.54 20.26
C ASN A 2 -37.13 41.05 19.29
N ILE A 3 -36.12 40.34 19.80
CA ILE A 3 -35.29 39.50 18.95
C ILE A 3 -36.25 38.40 18.47
N ASP A 4 -36.79 38.58 17.25
CA ASP A 4 -37.84 37.75 16.68
C ASP A 4 -37.52 36.27 16.86
N LEU A 5 -38.38 35.56 17.59
CA LEU A 5 -38.26 34.13 17.90
C LEU A 5 -37.97 33.29 16.63
N LYS A 6 -38.48 33.74 15.47
CA LYS A 6 -38.21 33.20 14.13
C LYS A 6 -36.72 33.22 13.74
N ASN A 7 -35.99 34.29 14.02
CA ASN A 7 -34.56 34.37 13.72
C ASN A 7 -33.75 33.38 14.58
N ASN A 8 -34.17 33.14 15.83
CA ASN A 8 -33.51 32.16 16.71
C ASN A 8 -33.71 30.72 16.22
N TYR A 9 -34.89 30.38 15.68
CA TYR A 9 -35.11 29.07 15.07
C TYR A 9 -34.31 28.89 13.76
N ILE A 10 -34.20 29.93 12.93
CA ILE A 10 -33.36 29.90 11.72
C ILE A 10 -31.90 29.71 12.12
N LEU A 11 -31.42 30.46 13.12
CA LEU A 11 -30.05 30.35 13.60
C LEU A 11 -29.77 28.96 14.21
N SER A 12 -30.71 28.43 14.99
CA SER A 12 -30.62 27.08 15.56
C SER A 12 -30.61 25.99 14.47
N GLY A 13 -31.44 26.13 13.43
CA GLY A 13 -31.43 25.23 12.27
C GLY A 13 -30.11 25.28 11.51
N CYS A 14 -29.57 26.47 11.26
CA CYS A 14 -28.25 26.64 10.64
C CYS A 14 -27.14 26.01 11.49
N ALA A 15 -27.15 26.21 12.81
CA ALA A 15 -26.18 25.62 13.73
C ALA A 15 -26.26 24.09 13.74
N LEU A 16 -27.47 23.51 13.74
CA LEU A 16 -27.67 22.06 13.69
C LEU A 16 -27.20 21.47 12.36
N THR A 17 -27.48 22.16 11.26
CA THR A 17 -27.04 21.76 9.92
C THR A 17 -25.52 21.79 9.80
N LEU A 18 -24.87 22.85 10.29
CA LEU A 18 -23.42 22.95 10.35
C LEU A 18 -22.81 21.84 11.23
N LEU A 19 -23.41 21.54 12.38
CA LEU A 19 -22.98 20.41 13.24
C LEU A 19 -23.01 19.07 12.51
N VAL A 20 -24.09 18.79 11.77
CA VAL A 20 -24.23 17.56 10.97
C VAL A 20 -23.20 17.52 9.84
N LEU A 21 -23.01 18.63 9.11
CA LEU A 21 -22.02 18.71 8.03
C LEU A 21 -20.60 18.53 8.54
N CYS A 22 -20.25 19.13 9.68
CA CYS A 22 -18.95 18.94 10.32
C CYS A 22 -18.74 17.50 10.79
N ALA A 23 -19.77 16.87 11.38
CA ALA A 23 -19.69 15.47 11.79
C ALA A 23 -19.43 14.54 10.60
N LEU A 24 -20.13 14.72 9.48
CA LEU A 24 -19.95 13.93 8.27
C LEU A 24 -18.57 14.16 7.60
N SER A 25 -18.09 15.41 7.61
CA SER A 25 -16.79 15.78 7.02
C SER A 25 -15.60 15.20 7.80
N LEU A 26 -15.71 15.08 9.13
CA LEU A 26 -14.64 14.51 9.96
C LEU A 26 -14.65 12.98 10.02
N HIS A 27 -15.82 12.34 9.88
CA HIS A 27 -15.93 10.89 10.03
C HIS A 27 -15.34 10.11 8.85
N ARG A 28 -15.55 10.59 7.61
CA ARG A 28 -15.05 9.95 6.38
C ARG A 28 -13.52 9.77 6.34
N PRO A 29 -12.69 10.81 6.57
CA PRO A 29 -11.24 10.64 6.54
C PRO A 29 -10.73 9.74 7.68
N ALA A 30 -11.35 9.79 8.85
CA ALA A 30 -10.95 8.96 9.99
C ALA A 30 -11.24 7.47 9.75
N GLN A 31 -12.39 7.13 9.15
CA GLN A 31 -12.71 5.75 8.80
C GLN A 31 -11.75 5.22 7.72
N PHE A 32 -11.52 6.00 6.65
CA PHE A 32 -10.59 5.61 5.59
C PHE A 32 -9.20 5.32 6.14
N GLN A 33 -8.66 6.20 6.99
CA GLN A 33 -7.34 5.99 7.60
C GLN A 33 -7.26 4.73 8.45
N ARG A 34 -8.32 4.42 9.23
CA ARG A 34 -8.38 3.19 10.03
C ARG A 34 -8.39 1.94 9.16
N GLU A 35 -9.22 1.93 8.12
CA GLU A 35 -9.31 0.79 7.20
C GLU A 35 -8.04 0.62 6.37
N GLN A 36 -7.47 1.72 5.87
CA GLN A 36 -6.17 1.73 5.21
C GLN A 36 -5.10 1.11 6.10
N ALA A 37 -4.96 1.59 7.35
CA ALA A 37 -3.95 1.06 8.27
C ALA A 37 -4.14 -0.44 8.56
N ALA A 38 -5.38 -0.90 8.72
CA ALA A 38 -5.70 -2.31 8.93
C ALA A 38 -5.32 -3.16 7.71
N ARG A 39 -5.68 -2.72 6.50
CA ARG A 39 -5.37 -3.44 5.25
C ARG A 39 -3.87 -3.45 4.97
N GLU A 40 -3.21 -2.32 5.13
CA GLU A 40 -1.75 -2.21 5.00
C GLU A 40 -1.03 -3.19 5.94
N ALA A 41 -1.48 -3.33 7.19
CA ALA A 41 -0.85 -4.28 8.13
C ALA A 41 -0.90 -5.73 7.63
N VAL A 42 -1.95 -6.14 6.90
CA VAL A 42 -2.03 -7.47 6.27
C VAL A 42 -1.08 -7.56 5.08
N VAL A 43 -1.09 -6.56 4.20
CA VAL A 43 -0.25 -6.52 2.98
C VAL A 43 1.23 -6.51 3.33
N LYS A 44 1.65 -5.68 4.31
CA LYS A 44 3.03 -5.61 4.82
C LYS A 44 3.53 -6.98 5.29
N ARG A 45 2.72 -7.74 6.01
CA ARG A 45 3.08 -9.11 6.45
C ARG A 45 3.30 -10.07 5.27
N ARG A 46 2.47 -9.98 4.23
CA ARG A 46 2.64 -10.78 3.01
C ARG A 46 3.91 -10.41 2.26
N LEU A 47 4.17 -9.11 2.06
CA LEU A 47 5.41 -8.63 1.45
C LEU A 47 6.65 -9.09 2.22
N LEU A 48 6.65 -9.02 3.55
CA LEU A 48 7.76 -9.53 4.36
C LEU A 48 7.94 -11.05 4.25
N THR A 49 6.85 -11.80 4.09
CA THR A 49 6.92 -13.25 3.82
C THR A 49 7.58 -13.53 2.47
N ILE A 50 7.20 -12.77 1.42
CA ILE A 50 7.80 -12.87 0.08
C ILE A 50 9.28 -12.47 0.12
N LYS A 51 9.63 -11.41 0.86
CA LYS A 51 11.04 -10.99 1.08
C LYS A 51 11.89 -12.15 1.60
N THR A 52 11.46 -12.77 2.70
CA THR A 52 12.21 -13.87 3.31
C THR A 52 12.32 -15.08 2.37
N ALA A 53 11.27 -15.35 1.58
CA ALA A 53 11.30 -16.41 0.57
C ALA A 53 12.30 -16.11 -0.55
N GLU A 54 12.30 -14.89 -1.09
CA GLU A 54 13.28 -14.45 -2.09
C GLU A 54 14.72 -14.50 -1.58
N GLU A 55 14.96 -14.07 -0.34
CA GLU A 55 16.28 -14.17 0.29
C GLU A 55 16.73 -15.62 0.43
N ARG A 56 15.82 -16.51 0.82
CA ARG A 56 16.10 -17.95 0.89
C ARG A 56 16.40 -18.52 -0.50
N TYR A 57 15.62 -18.17 -1.51
CA TYR A 57 15.87 -18.60 -2.89
C TYR A 57 17.23 -18.11 -3.39
N LYS A 58 17.56 -16.83 -3.18
CA LYS A 58 18.84 -16.23 -3.55
C LYS A 58 20.02 -16.89 -2.86
N SER A 59 19.89 -17.30 -1.60
CA SER A 59 20.99 -18.01 -0.91
C SER A 59 21.34 -19.36 -1.56
N GLN A 60 20.40 -19.98 -2.27
CA GLN A 60 20.59 -21.26 -2.96
C GLN A 60 20.99 -21.08 -4.44
N ASN A 61 20.52 -20.01 -5.09
CA ASN A 61 20.63 -19.82 -6.53
C ASN A 61 21.51 -18.62 -6.94
N ALA A 62 22.06 -17.89 -5.98
CA ALA A 62 22.80 -16.62 -6.13
C ALA A 62 22.01 -15.44 -6.75
N VAL A 63 20.80 -15.66 -7.27
CA VAL A 63 19.90 -14.65 -7.85
C VAL A 63 18.48 -14.77 -7.27
N TYR A 64 17.70 -13.69 -7.37
CA TYR A 64 16.27 -13.70 -7.03
C TYR A 64 15.43 -14.37 -8.14
N THR A 65 14.23 -14.84 -7.82
CA THR A 65 13.40 -15.56 -8.80
C THR A 65 12.76 -14.63 -9.82
N GLY A 66 12.30 -13.45 -9.36
CA GLY A 66 11.40 -12.59 -10.11
C GLY A 66 10.04 -13.21 -10.44
N SER A 67 9.65 -14.31 -9.79
CA SER A 67 8.42 -15.06 -10.08
C SER A 67 7.84 -15.69 -8.82
N LEU A 68 6.63 -15.27 -8.47
CA LEU A 68 5.90 -15.79 -7.33
C LEU A 68 5.61 -17.29 -7.46
N ASP A 69 5.40 -17.79 -8.68
CA ASP A 69 5.15 -19.21 -8.93
C ASP A 69 6.38 -20.06 -8.61
N LYS A 70 7.58 -19.60 -8.97
CA LYS A 70 8.83 -20.30 -8.60
C LYS A 70 9.01 -20.41 -7.09
N LEU A 71 8.60 -19.39 -6.33
CA LEU A 71 8.63 -19.44 -4.87
C LEU A 71 7.65 -20.49 -4.32
N VAL A 72 6.49 -20.68 -4.96
CA VAL A 72 5.52 -21.72 -4.60
C VAL A 72 6.04 -23.11 -4.97
N GLU A 73 6.59 -23.28 -6.18
CA GLU A 73 7.20 -24.53 -6.65
C GLU A 73 8.35 -24.97 -5.73
N ALA A 74 9.18 -24.01 -5.29
CA ALA A 74 10.24 -24.22 -4.31
C ALA A 74 9.73 -24.43 -2.87
N LYS A 75 8.41 -24.40 -2.65
CA LYS A 75 7.73 -24.55 -1.34
C LYS A 75 8.20 -23.53 -0.30
N LEU A 76 8.58 -22.33 -0.76
CA LEU A 76 9.04 -21.23 0.10
C LEU A 76 7.87 -20.38 0.60
N ILE A 77 6.78 -20.31 -0.18
CA ILE A 77 5.52 -19.67 0.19
C ILE A 77 4.35 -20.56 -0.19
N ALA A 78 3.20 -20.36 0.48
CA ALA A 78 1.94 -20.96 0.05
C ALA A 78 1.37 -20.22 -1.17
N ASP A 79 0.61 -20.91 -2.02
CA ASP A 79 -0.01 -20.35 -3.23
C ASP A 79 -0.86 -19.09 -2.96
N SER A 80 -1.60 -19.08 -1.84
CA SER A 80 -2.39 -17.93 -1.41
C SER A 80 -1.57 -16.68 -1.03
N THR A 81 -0.26 -16.83 -0.81
CA THR A 81 0.65 -15.70 -0.50
C THR A 81 0.92 -14.83 -1.72
N LYS A 82 0.75 -15.38 -2.93
CA LYS A 82 0.91 -14.65 -4.19
C LYS A 82 -0.10 -13.53 -4.36
N ILE A 83 -1.27 -13.68 -3.72
CA ILE A 83 -2.43 -12.81 -3.91
C ILE A 83 -2.39 -11.64 -2.93
N ILE A 84 -2.62 -10.44 -3.44
CA ILE A 84 -2.81 -9.23 -2.65
C ILE A 84 -4.12 -9.37 -1.86
N PRO A 85 -4.13 -9.23 -0.53
CA PRO A 85 -5.37 -9.18 0.23
C PRO A 85 -6.30 -8.05 -0.28
N PHE A 86 -7.60 -8.33 -0.35
CA PHE A 86 -8.65 -7.36 -0.74
C PHE A 86 -8.63 -6.90 -2.21
N SER A 87 -7.90 -7.57 -3.11
CA SER A 87 -7.65 -7.07 -4.46
C SER A 87 -8.44 -7.73 -5.59
N ASP A 88 -9.44 -8.55 -5.27
CA ASP A 88 -10.12 -9.43 -6.24
C ASP A 88 -9.11 -10.34 -7.00
N ASN A 89 -8.35 -11.12 -6.23
CA ASN A 89 -7.38 -12.12 -6.71
C ASN A 89 -6.20 -11.57 -7.54
N LYS A 90 -5.89 -10.27 -7.47
CA LYS A 90 -4.68 -9.73 -8.11
C LYS A 90 -3.42 -10.18 -7.38
N PRO A 91 -2.38 -10.65 -8.10
CA PRO A 91 -1.11 -11.02 -7.49
C PRO A 91 -0.26 -9.79 -7.15
N PHE A 92 0.71 -9.96 -6.26
CA PHE A 92 1.77 -8.97 -6.07
C PHE A 92 2.60 -8.81 -7.35
N SER A 93 3.09 -7.59 -7.63
CA SER A 93 4.17 -7.43 -8.61
C SER A 93 5.46 -7.96 -7.99
N LEU A 94 6.25 -8.72 -8.75
CA LEU A 94 7.56 -9.18 -8.33
C LEU A 94 8.47 -9.17 -9.56
N GLU A 95 9.57 -8.45 -9.45
CA GLU A 95 10.58 -8.32 -10.49
C GLU A 95 11.96 -8.56 -9.90
N ALA A 96 12.86 -9.11 -10.72
CA ALA A 96 14.24 -9.35 -10.35
C ALA A 96 15.17 -8.98 -11.49
N THR A 97 16.32 -8.43 -11.15
CA THR A 97 17.38 -8.08 -12.10
C THR A 97 18.75 -8.29 -11.47
N THR A 98 19.82 -8.14 -12.25
CA THR A 98 21.19 -8.12 -11.76
C THR A 98 21.91 -6.94 -12.37
N ILE A 99 22.44 -6.07 -11.52
CA ILE A 99 23.23 -4.92 -11.94
C ILE A 99 24.72 -5.19 -11.70
N ILE A 100 25.58 -4.43 -12.38
CA ILE A 100 27.03 -4.45 -12.13
C ILE A 100 27.37 -3.30 -11.17
N GLY A 101 27.85 -3.65 -9.98
CA GLY A 101 28.29 -2.67 -8.99
C GLY A 101 29.60 -1.98 -9.38
N LYS A 102 29.97 -0.92 -8.65
CA LYS A 102 31.19 -0.12 -8.89
C LYS A 102 32.49 -0.94 -8.92
N SER A 103 32.52 -2.09 -8.25
CA SER A 103 33.66 -3.01 -8.22
C SER A 103 33.63 -4.09 -9.31
N GLY A 104 32.69 -4.04 -10.25
CA GLY A 104 32.46 -5.09 -11.25
C GLY A 104 31.68 -6.29 -10.72
N LYS A 105 31.33 -6.32 -9.42
CA LYS A 105 30.54 -7.38 -8.81
C LYS A 105 29.11 -7.37 -9.34
N GLN A 106 28.59 -8.55 -9.72
CA GLN A 106 27.17 -8.73 -10.01
C GLN A 106 26.35 -8.65 -8.71
N ILE A 107 25.35 -7.77 -8.68
CA ILE A 107 24.48 -7.54 -7.53
C ILE A 107 23.05 -7.89 -7.97
N PRO A 108 22.49 -9.02 -7.52
CA PRO A 108 21.10 -9.35 -7.76
C PRO A 108 20.20 -8.43 -6.93
N LEU A 109 19.17 -7.89 -7.56
CA LEU A 109 18.17 -6.99 -7.02
C LEU A 109 16.77 -7.53 -7.28
N MET A 110 15.83 -7.18 -6.42
CA MET A 110 14.41 -7.49 -6.57
C MET A 110 13.56 -6.30 -6.14
N GLU A 111 12.36 -6.21 -6.70
CA GLU A 111 11.30 -5.33 -6.22
C GLU A 111 10.00 -6.11 -6.16
N CYS A 112 9.26 -5.99 -5.06
CA CYS A 112 7.93 -6.59 -4.92
C CYS A 112 6.97 -5.60 -4.31
N GLY A 113 5.77 -5.45 -4.88
CA GLY A 113 4.84 -4.43 -4.43
C GLY A 113 3.36 -4.71 -4.71
N ALA A 114 2.53 -3.86 -4.11
CA ALA A 114 1.10 -3.77 -4.32
C ALA A 114 0.68 -2.30 -4.31
N GLY A 115 -0.14 -1.88 -5.29
CA GLY A 115 -0.62 -0.50 -5.41
C GLY A 115 -1.79 -0.19 -4.47
N TYR A 116 -1.95 1.08 -4.07
CA TYR A 116 -3.07 1.53 -3.24
C TYR A 116 -4.42 1.07 -3.78
N LYS A 117 -4.66 1.25 -5.09
CA LYS A 117 -5.91 0.88 -5.76
C LYS A 117 -6.24 -0.61 -5.65
N ASP A 118 -5.24 -1.48 -5.51
CA ASP A 118 -5.44 -2.92 -5.43
C ASP A 118 -5.86 -3.33 -4.03
N TYR A 119 -5.06 -3.02 -3.01
CA TYR A 119 -5.36 -3.49 -1.65
C TYR A 119 -6.37 -2.61 -0.89
N LEU A 120 -6.64 -1.39 -1.35
CA LEU A 120 -7.71 -0.53 -0.83
C LEU A 120 -9.01 -0.64 -1.63
N ASN A 121 -9.12 -1.61 -2.53
CA ASN A 121 -10.31 -1.80 -3.35
C ASN A 121 -11.60 -1.85 -2.50
N GLY A 122 -12.63 -1.13 -2.94
CA GLY A 122 -13.91 -1.01 -2.24
C GLY A 122 -13.92 -0.05 -1.05
N LEU A 123 -12.84 0.72 -0.83
CA LEU A 123 -12.88 1.91 0.04
C LEU A 123 -13.26 3.17 -0.78
N ASP A 124 -13.13 4.34 -0.17
CA ASP A 124 -13.38 5.64 -0.79
C ASP A 124 -12.42 5.89 -1.97
N ASP A 125 -12.93 5.84 -3.20
CA ASP A 125 -12.15 5.97 -4.43
C ASP A 125 -11.49 7.35 -4.57
N ASP A 126 -12.13 8.42 -4.09
CA ASP A 126 -11.57 9.77 -4.15
C ASP A 126 -10.37 9.88 -3.20
N ALA A 127 -10.48 9.31 -1.98
CA ALA A 127 -9.38 9.25 -1.04
C ALA A 127 -8.21 8.40 -1.57
N ILE A 128 -8.49 7.29 -2.25
CA ILE A 128 -7.46 6.45 -2.92
C ILE A 128 -6.75 7.24 -4.01
N ALA A 129 -7.51 7.99 -4.84
CA ALA A 129 -6.94 8.82 -5.88
C ALA A 129 -6.02 9.90 -5.30
N GLU A 130 -6.46 10.60 -4.24
CA GLU A 130 -5.68 11.65 -3.58
C GLU A 130 -4.32 11.13 -3.06
N ILE A 131 -4.31 10.01 -2.32
CA ILE A 131 -3.05 9.45 -1.79
C ILE A 131 -2.15 8.91 -2.90
N THR A 132 -2.74 8.41 -3.99
CA THR A 132 -2.01 7.91 -5.17
C THR A 132 -1.33 9.06 -5.92
N GLU A 133 -2.07 10.13 -6.22
CA GLU A 133 -1.54 11.33 -6.86
C GLU A 133 -0.46 11.98 -6.01
N LYS A 134 -0.67 12.09 -4.70
CA LYS A 134 0.32 12.61 -3.76
C LYS A 134 1.62 11.78 -3.77
N ALA A 135 1.51 10.46 -3.76
CA ALA A 135 2.70 9.59 -3.84
C ALA A 135 3.46 9.81 -5.15
N ASN A 136 2.75 9.82 -6.28
CA ASN A 136 3.33 10.05 -7.60
C ASN A 136 4.00 11.43 -7.72
N ALA A 137 3.34 12.49 -7.24
CA ALA A 137 3.87 13.85 -7.23
C ALA A 137 5.16 13.98 -6.38
N MET A 138 5.32 13.12 -5.38
CA MET A 138 6.52 13.02 -4.56
C MET A 138 7.59 12.07 -5.13
N GLY A 139 7.36 11.48 -6.32
CA GLY A 139 8.24 10.46 -6.90
C GLY A 139 8.30 9.16 -6.08
N ARG A 140 7.28 8.90 -5.25
CA ARG A 140 7.18 7.69 -4.42
C ARG A 140 6.31 6.65 -5.12
N PHE A 141 6.59 5.37 -4.85
CA PHE A 141 5.73 4.29 -5.27
C PHE A 141 4.31 4.45 -4.67
N PRO A 142 3.23 4.43 -5.47
CA PRO A 142 1.85 4.62 -5.01
C PRO A 142 1.29 3.34 -4.37
N GLY A 143 1.89 2.92 -3.27
CA GLY A 143 1.49 1.74 -2.52
C GLY A 143 2.60 1.26 -1.59
N LEU A 144 2.60 -0.05 -1.35
CA LEU A 144 3.60 -0.72 -0.52
C LEU A 144 4.55 -1.50 -1.42
N LYS A 145 5.86 -1.24 -1.30
CA LYS A 145 6.89 -2.05 -1.95
C LYS A 145 8.07 -2.39 -1.03
N ILE A 146 8.74 -3.50 -1.34
CA ILE A 146 10.05 -3.90 -0.80
C ILE A 146 11.05 -4.01 -1.95
N GLY A 147 12.29 -3.64 -1.66
CA GLY A 147 13.35 -3.70 -2.65
C GLY A 147 13.28 -2.60 -3.71
N ASP A 148 14.27 -2.62 -4.58
CA ASP A 148 14.41 -1.73 -5.72
C ASP A 148 15.27 -2.44 -6.77
N ILE A 149 14.77 -2.49 -8.00
CA ILE A 149 15.49 -3.11 -9.12
C ILE A 149 16.57 -2.20 -9.72
N ASN A 150 16.56 -0.91 -9.40
CA ASN A 150 17.49 0.07 -9.97
C ASN A 150 18.75 0.26 -9.11
N GLU A 151 18.63 0.11 -7.79
CA GLU A 151 19.74 0.30 -6.86
C GLU A 151 19.74 -0.66 -5.66
N PRO A 152 20.92 -1.02 -5.12
CA PRO A 152 20.99 -1.86 -3.92
C PRO A 152 20.46 -1.12 -2.69
N ASN A 153 19.33 -1.59 -2.15
CA ASN A 153 18.71 -1.03 -0.95
C ASN A 153 18.46 -2.07 0.16
N ASP A 154 19.11 -3.23 0.08
CA ASP A 154 18.94 -4.35 1.04
C ASP A 154 17.50 -4.85 1.18
N ASN A 155 16.78 -4.87 0.05
CA ASN A 155 15.36 -5.23 -0.02
C ASN A 155 14.51 -4.42 0.97
N ALA A 156 14.87 -3.16 1.23
CA ALA A 156 14.21 -2.35 2.25
C ALA A 156 12.73 -2.07 1.88
N PRO A 157 11.82 -2.02 2.86
CA PRO A 157 10.45 -1.56 2.63
C PRO A 157 10.40 -0.03 2.41
N ASN A 158 9.42 0.44 1.65
CA ASN A 158 9.14 1.87 1.50
C ASN A 158 8.31 2.46 2.66
N TRP A 159 7.94 1.64 3.65
CA TRP A 159 7.27 2.04 4.88
C TRP A 159 8.22 1.86 6.08
N ARG A 160 8.38 2.91 6.88
CA ARG A 160 9.04 2.88 8.19
C ARG A 160 8.16 3.52 9.23
#